data_AF-A0AAU3KRF3-F1
#
_entry.id   AF-A0AAU3KRF3-F1
#
_cell.length_a   1.000
_cell.length_b   1.000
_cell.length_c   1.000
_cell.angle_alpha   90.00
_cell.angle_beta   90.00
_cell.angle_gamma   90.00
#
_symmetry.space_group_name_H-M   'P 1'
#
loop_
_entity.id
_entity.type
_entity.pdbx_description
1 polymer ?
#
loop_
_entity_poly.entity_id
_entity_poly.type
_entity_poly.pdbx_seq_one_letter_code
_entity_poly.pdbx_strand_id
1 'polypeptide(L)'
;MDTSKEAIVGWCQEYLANLLEVPAASIDPATDFDRLGIDSALAVALLIEVEERYGVDLSPEDLYENPTLDAVANHLHEQTSRNVA
;
A
#
# COMPACT_ATOMS: atom_id res chain seq x y z
N MET A 1 -7.65 -8.02 12.41
CA MET A 1 -6.85 -7.34 11.36
C MET A 1 -6.25 -6.13 12.00
N ASP A 2 -4.94 -6.06 12.05
CA ASP A 2 -4.21 -4.92 12.59
C ASP A 2 -4.27 -3.80 11.56
N THR A 3 -5.02 -2.74 11.86
CA THR A 3 -5.20 -1.60 10.98
C THR A 3 -4.18 -0.50 11.26
N SER A 4 -3.13 -0.81 12.05
CA SER A 4 -2.05 0.12 12.37
C SER A 4 -1.21 0.39 11.13
N LYS A 5 -0.70 1.61 10.98
CA LYS A 5 0.16 2.01 9.86
C LYS A 5 1.31 1.02 9.62
N GLU A 6 2.01 0.61 10.67
CA GLU A 6 3.14 -0.35 10.58
C GLU A 6 2.71 -1.72 10.04
N ALA A 7 1.53 -2.20 10.43
CA ALA A 7 0.99 -3.47 9.96
C ALA A 7 0.58 -3.40 8.47
N ILE A 8 -0.03 -2.28 8.06
CA ILE A 8 -0.40 -2.01 6.67
C ILE A 8 0.85 -1.93 5.80
N VAL A 9 1.85 -1.14 6.23
CA VAL A 9 3.15 -1.03 5.54
C VAL A 9 3.80 -2.39 5.39
N GLY A 10 3.92 -3.16 6.48
CA GLY A 10 4.54 -4.49 6.45
C GLY A 10 3.83 -5.44 5.48
N TRP A 11 2.50 -5.47 5.53
CA TRP A 11 1.72 -6.29 4.60
C TRP A 11 1.88 -5.84 3.14
N CYS A 12 1.81 -4.53 2.86
CA CYS A 12 1.99 -4.02 1.50
C CYS A 12 3.42 -4.31 1.00
N GLN A 13 4.45 -4.18 1.85
CA GLN A 13 5.82 -4.54 1.51
C GLN A 13 5.93 -6.01 1.15
N GLU A 14 5.36 -6.92 1.97
CA GLU A 14 5.37 -8.35 1.68
C GLU A 14 4.64 -8.67 0.37
N TYR A 15 3.49 -8.05 0.13
CA TYR A 15 2.73 -8.25 -1.10
C TYR A 15 3.52 -7.81 -2.34
N LEU A 16 4.09 -6.60 -2.32
CA LEU A 16 4.91 -6.08 -3.41
C LEU A 16 6.20 -6.89 -3.62
N ALA A 17 6.83 -7.32 -2.53
CA ALA A 17 8.02 -8.14 -2.56
C ALA A 17 7.76 -9.50 -3.25
N ASN A 18 6.62 -10.12 -2.98
CA ASN A 18 6.20 -11.34 -3.66
C ASN A 18 5.93 -11.11 -5.15
N LEU A 19 5.31 -9.99 -5.52
CA LEU A 19 5.05 -9.64 -6.92
C LEU A 19 6.32 -9.35 -7.72
N LEU A 20 7.28 -8.67 -7.09
CA LEU A 20 8.56 -8.28 -7.69
C LEU A 20 9.63 -9.39 -7.59
N GLU A 21 9.33 -10.51 -6.92
CA GLU A 21 10.27 -11.60 -6.62
C GLU A 21 11.55 -11.11 -5.91
N VAL A 22 11.41 -10.14 -5.01
CA VAL A 22 12.49 -9.56 -4.19
C VAL A 22 12.22 -9.76 -2.70
N PRO A 23 13.24 -9.67 -1.83
CA PRO A 23 13.00 -9.69 -0.40
C PRO A 23 12.26 -8.44 0.07
N ALA A 24 11.28 -8.59 0.97
CA ALA A 24 10.50 -7.47 1.54
C ALA A 24 11.38 -6.42 2.23
N ALA A 25 12.50 -6.83 2.81
CA ALA A 25 13.49 -5.91 3.40
C ALA A 25 14.17 -4.98 2.37
N SER A 26 14.09 -5.29 1.07
CA SER A 26 14.61 -4.44 0.00
C SER A 26 13.58 -3.43 -0.52
N ILE A 27 12.30 -3.57 -0.14
CA ILE A 27 11.26 -2.61 -0.45
C ILE A 27 11.31 -1.53 0.63
N ASP A 28 11.80 -0.34 0.27
CA ASP A 28 11.82 0.78 1.20
C ASP A 28 10.48 1.54 1.13
N PRO A 29 9.73 1.63 2.24
CA PRO A 29 8.39 2.22 2.23
C PRO A 29 8.38 3.75 2.06
N ALA A 30 9.52 4.42 2.26
CA ALA A 30 9.69 5.86 2.06
C ALA A 30 10.16 6.19 0.62
N THR A 31 10.43 5.18 -0.20
CA THR A 31 10.85 5.33 -1.58
C THR A 31 9.65 5.37 -2.51
N ASP A 32 9.73 6.21 -3.54
CA ASP A 32 8.68 6.35 -4.54
C ASP A 32 8.44 5.03 -5.30
N PHE A 33 7.19 4.74 -5.62
CA PHE A 33 6.78 3.55 -6.40
C PHE A 33 7.56 3.43 -7.71
N ASP A 34 7.72 4.53 -8.44
CA ASP A 34 8.50 4.58 -9.69
C ASP A 34 9.96 4.14 -9.46
N ARG A 35 10.57 4.57 -8.35
CA ARG A 35 11.95 4.22 -8.00
C ARG A 35 12.10 2.78 -7.52
N LEU A 36 11.04 2.20 -6.95
CA LEU A 36 10.96 0.79 -6.58
C LEU A 36 10.71 -0.13 -7.80
N GLY A 37 10.44 0.44 -8.98
CA GLY A 37 10.04 -0.33 -10.16
C GLY A 37 8.61 -0.84 -10.09
N ILE A 38 7.75 -0.16 -9.33
CA ILE A 38 6.33 -0.46 -9.22
C ILE A 38 5.62 0.24 -10.37
N ASP A 39 5.25 -0.53 -11.40
CA ASP A 39 4.46 -0.03 -12.51
C ASP A 39 2.99 0.21 -12.11
N SER A 40 2.28 0.99 -12.92
CA SER A 40 0.85 1.28 -12.71
C SER A 40 -0.01 0.02 -12.52
N ALA A 41 0.32 -1.08 -13.22
CA ALA A 41 -0.41 -2.34 -13.08
C ALA A 41 -0.21 -2.98 -11.69
N LEU A 42 1.01 -2.96 -11.16
CA LEU A 42 1.32 -3.48 -9.82
C LEU A 42 0.67 -2.62 -8.75
N ALA A 43 0.66 -1.30 -8.95
CA ALA A 43 0.02 -0.36 -8.04
C ALA A 43 -1.50 -0.60 -7.97
N VAL A 44 -2.16 -0.79 -9.12
CA VAL A 44 -3.59 -1.15 -9.17
C VAL A 44 -3.86 -2.52 -8.53
N ALA A 45 -2.99 -3.50 -8.75
CA ALA A 45 -3.12 -4.82 -8.10
C ALA A 45 -2.97 -4.75 -6.57
N LEU A 46 -2.12 -3.84 -6.07
CA LEU A 46 -2.02 -3.54 -4.64
C LEU A 46 -3.31 -2.90 -4.12
N LEU A 47 -3.86 -1.91 -4.84
CA LEU A 47 -5.12 -1.26 -4.45
C LEU A 47 -6.24 -2.27 -4.25
N ILE A 48 -6.48 -3.13 -5.24
CA ILE A 48 -7.57 -4.11 -5.19
C ILE A 48 -7.45 -5.01 -3.94
N GLU A 49 -6.26 -5.55 -3.69
CA GLU A 49 -6.02 -6.41 -2.52
C GLU A 49 -6.15 -5.66 -1.18
N VAL A 50 -5.75 -4.39 -1.16
CA VAL A 50 -5.90 -3.52 0.01
C VAL A 50 -7.38 -3.21 0.27
N GLU A 51 -8.13 -2.84 -0.76
CA GLU A 51 -9.56 -2.54 -0.68
C GLU A 51 -10.34 -3.77 -0.20
N GLU A 52 -10.07 -4.94 -0.77
CA GLU A 52 -10.70 -6.20 -0.34
C GLU A 52 -10.31 -6.61 1.09
N ARG A 53 -9.05 -6.39 1.49
CA ARG A 53 -8.56 -6.78 2.82
C ARG A 53 -9.03 -5.84 3.93
N TYR A 54 -9.01 -4.54 3.70
CA TYR A 54 -9.28 -3.52 4.72
C TYR A 54 -10.67 -2.89 4.58
N GLY A 55 -11.41 -3.21 3.52
CA GLY A 55 -12.73 -2.65 3.24
C GLY A 55 -12.69 -1.15 3.01
N VAL A 56 -11.64 -0.65 2.37
CA VAL A 56 -11.51 0.76 1.99
C VAL A 56 -11.80 0.94 0.50
N ASP A 57 -11.96 2.19 0.08
CA ASP A 57 -12.10 2.59 -1.32
C ASP A 57 -10.90 3.47 -1.65
N LEU A 58 -10.00 2.99 -2.51
CA LEU A 58 -8.78 3.70 -2.90
C LEU A 58 -8.77 3.90 -4.41
N SER A 59 -8.55 5.13 -4.83
CA SER A 59 -8.42 5.45 -6.24
C SER A 59 -6.96 5.48 -6.68
N PRO A 60 -6.66 5.24 -7.97
CA PRO A 60 -5.31 5.44 -8.52
C PRO A 60 -4.83 6.90 -8.38
N GLU A 61 -5.75 7.84 -8.21
CA GLU A 61 -5.43 9.24 -7.86
C GLU A 61 -4.75 9.34 -6.48
N ASP A 62 -5.21 8.57 -5.48
CA ASP A 62 -4.60 8.54 -4.15
C ASP A 62 -3.15 8.03 -4.19
N LEU A 63 -2.84 7.05 -5.03
CA LEU A 63 -1.47 6.58 -5.27
C LEU A 63 -0.60 7.65 -5.93
N TYR A 64 -1.19 8.49 -6.78
CA TYR A 64 -0.46 9.56 -7.46
C TYR A 64 -0.15 10.71 -6.51
N GLU A 65 -1.08 11.03 -5.61
CA GLU A 65 -0.87 12.01 -4.52
C GLU A 65 0.05 11.49 -3.42
N ASN A 66 0.06 10.17 -3.22
CA ASN A 66 0.86 9.48 -2.22
C ASN A 66 1.82 8.50 -2.91
N PRO A 67 2.90 8.98 -3.57
CA PRO A 67 3.76 8.15 -4.40
C PRO A 67 4.64 7.15 -3.61
N THR A 68 4.43 7.00 -2.30
CA THR A 68 5.20 6.13 -1.41
C THR A 68 4.29 5.20 -0.62
N LEU A 69 4.82 4.04 -0.24
CA LEU A 69 4.08 3.05 0.54
C LEU A 69 3.66 3.61 1.90
N ASP A 70 4.52 4.40 2.53
CA ASP A 70 4.27 5.03 3.84
C ASP A 70 3.09 6.00 3.79
N ALA A 71 3.01 6.80 2.73
CA ALA A 71 1.93 7.75 2.52
C ALA A 71 0.59 7.05 2.25
N VAL A 72 0.59 6.00 1.40
CA VAL A 72 -0.59 5.17 1.15
C VAL A 72 -1.05 4.46 2.43
N ALA A 73 -0.13 3.88 3.20
CA ALA A 73 -0.46 3.23 4.45
C ALA A 73 -1.01 4.20 5.51
N ASN A 74 -0.53 5.44 5.52
CA ASN A 74 -1.09 6.49 6.36
C ASN A 74 -2.53 6.83 5.93
N HIS A 75 -2.75 7.03 4.63
CA HIS A 75 -4.08 7.29 4.08
C HIS A 75 -5.07 6.16 4.40
N LEU A 76 -4.62 4.92 4.25
CA LEU A 76 -5.35 3.71 4.61
C LEU A 76 -5.74 3.68 6.08
N HIS A 77 -4.78 3.94 6.98
CA HIS A 77 -5.03 3.98 8.41
C HIS A 77 -6.12 4.99 8.75
N GLU A 78 -6.09 6.17 8.13
CA GLU A 78 -7.11 7.20 8.31
C GLU A 78 -8.49 6.79 7.78
N GLN A 79 -8.56 6.13 6.61
CA GLN A 79 -9.82 5.63 6.05
C GLN A 79 -10.41 4.49 6.87
N THR A 80 -9.60 3.52 7.27
CA THR A 80 -10.07 2.39 8.09
C THR A 80 -10.55 2.88 9.46
N SER A 81 -9.90 3.88 10.06
CA SER A 81 -10.38 4.51 11.29
C SER A 81 -11.72 5.24 11.11
N ARG A 82 -12.07 5.65 9.89
CA ARG A 82 -13.31 6.37 9.57
C ARG A 82 -14.46 5.42 9.21
N ASN A 83 -14.14 4.22 8.71
CA ASN A 83 -15.10 3.20 8.27
C ASN A 83 -15.59 2.26 9.40
N VAL A 84 -15.03 2.35 10.61
CA VAL A 84 -15.45 1.56 11.78
C VAL A 84 -16.59 2.21 12.59
N ALA A 85 -17.48 2.97 11.94
CA ALA A 85 -18.61 3.67 12.56
C ALA A 85 -19.96 2.97 12.30
#